data_AF-A0A939BQE0-F1
#
_entry.id   AF-A0A939BQE0-F1
#
_cell.length_a   1.000
_cell.length_b   1.000
_cell.length_c   1.000
_cell.angle_alpha   90.00
_cell.angle_beta   90.00
_cell.angle_gamma   90.00
#
_symmetry.space_group_name_H-M   'P 1'
#
loop_
_entity.id
_entity.type
_entity.pdbx_description
1 polymer ?
#
loop_
_entity_poly.entity_id
_entity_poly.type
_entity_poly.pdbx_seq_one_letter_code
_entity_poly.pdbx_strand_id
1 'polypeptide(L)'
;MSSREVKECNLYELTKKERVIYLAQEDPFLKVEKIAQLAETTSHYVRTVLSEADLSLTKLRENYARKKVSSSEENKLVFEVLELSELGNINYEVQENLILNQSYEFVKQGSKQIAETVLFKEDERPLFISSTFFASKLAITEIKQLKKVENVRFSAVELEVEKGRQQLLQILNSKPGSYLLTLKKKLYFSDQLQGINVVYFPVNQIKLNFNNSLQQIKVLKK
;
A
#
# COMPACT_ATOMS: atom_id res chain seq x y z
N MET A 1 12.66 1.61 -28.38
CA MET A 1 11.68 2.68 -28.10
C MET A 1 10.32 2.12 -28.45
N SER A 2 9.43 1.97 -27.47
CA SER A 2 8.04 1.61 -27.72
C SER A 2 7.20 2.46 -26.79
N SER A 3 6.80 3.61 -27.32
CA SER A 3 5.86 4.54 -26.74
C SER A 3 4.58 3.78 -26.40
N ARG A 4 4.20 3.69 -25.12
CA ARG A 4 2.79 3.44 -24.79
C ARG A 4 2.07 4.74 -25.08
N GLU A 5 1.48 4.82 -26.26
CA GLU A 5 0.49 5.83 -26.60
C GLU A 5 -0.62 5.73 -25.56
N VAL A 6 -0.70 6.73 -24.68
CA VAL A 6 -1.93 7.01 -23.94
C VAL A 6 -2.89 7.53 -25.00
N LYS A 7 -3.85 6.69 -25.41
CA LYS A 7 -4.97 7.14 -26.24
C LYS A 7 -5.76 8.16 -25.42
N GLU A 8 -5.56 9.44 -25.69
CA GLU A 8 -6.62 10.42 -25.48
C GLU A 8 -7.79 10.00 -26.36
N CYS A 9 -8.79 9.32 -25.78
CA CYS A 9 -10.00 8.99 -26.51
C CYS A 9 -10.72 10.31 -26.82
N ASN A 10 -10.62 10.76 -28.07
CA ASN A 10 -11.40 11.87 -28.56
C ASN A 10 -12.89 11.47 -28.48
N LEU A 11 -13.61 12.02 -27.50
CA LEU A 11 -15.04 11.74 -27.26
C LEU A 11 -15.87 11.91 -28.54
N TYR A 12 -15.43 12.74 -29.49
CA TYR A 12 -16.12 12.99 -30.76
C TYR A 12 -16.10 11.79 -31.73
N GLU A 13 -15.18 10.84 -31.60
CA GLU A 13 -15.10 9.64 -32.47
C GLU A 13 -15.90 8.44 -31.94
N LEU A 14 -16.30 8.46 -30.67
CA LEU A 14 -17.06 7.38 -30.04
C LEU A 14 -18.54 7.42 -30.46
N THR A 15 -19.13 6.25 -30.69
CA THR A 15 -20.58 6.11 -30.86
C THR A 15 -21.31 6.49 -29.57
N LYS A 16 -22.61 6.82 -29.66
CA LYS A 16 -23.42 7.15 -28.47
C LYS A 16 -23.40 6.05 -27.42
N LYS A 17 -23.36 4.77 -27.83
CA LYS A 17 -23.26 3.61 -26.93
C LYS A 17 -21.91 3.61 -26.20
N GLU A 18 -20.81 3.78 -26.94
CA GLU A 18 -19.46 3.81 -26.36
C GLU A 18 -19.25 5.01 -25.45
N ARG A 19 -19.77 6.20 -25.80
CA ARG A 19 -19.75 7.39 -24.93
C ARG A 19 -20.45 7.13 -23.60
N VAL A 20 -21.62 6.47 -23.62
CA VAL A 20 -22.34 6.14 -22.39
C VAL A 20 -21.53 5.20 -21.49
N ILE A 21 -20.94 4.15 -22.07
CA ILE A 21 -20.11 3.19 -21.33
C ILE A 21 -18.88 3.89 -20.75
N TYR A 22 -18.18 4.66 -21.58
CA TYR A 22 -16.99 5.42 -21.18
C TYR A 22 -17.28 6.37 -20.03
N LEU A 23 -18.28 7.24 -20.16
CA LEU A 23 -18.66 8.21 -19.12
C LEU A 23 -19.04 7.52 -17.79
N ALA A 24 -19.73 6.38 -17.85
CA ALA A 24 -20.11 5.63 -16.66
C ALA A 24 -18.92 4.95 -15.96
N GLN A 25 -17.89 4.55 -16.70
CA GLN A 25 -16.69 3.91 -16.15
C GLN A 25 -15.67 4.92 -15.65
N GLU A 26 -15.49 6.04 -16.37
CA GLU A 26 -14.58 7.13 -15.99
C GLU A 26 -15.06 7.85 -14.71
N ASP A 27 -16.35 8.19 -14.65
CA ASP A 27 -16.96 8.78 -13.45
C ASP A 27 -18.27 8.06 -13.06
N PRO A 28 -18.17 6.99 -12.23
CA PRO A 28 -19.34 6.25 -11.75
C PRO A 28 -20.32 7.06 -10.90
N PHE A 29 -19.96 8.26 -10.44
CA PHE A 29 -20.82 9.11 -9.61
C PHE A 29 -21.70 10.04 -10.43
N LEU A 30 -21.49 10.12 -11.75
CA LEU A 30 -22.42 10.80 -12.63
C LEU A 30 -23.83 10.21 -12.50
N LYS A 31 -24.82 11.10 -12.47
CA LYS A 31 -26.23 10.72 -12.54
C LYS A 31 -26.57 10.32 -13.98
N VAL A 32 -27.53 9.42 -14.14
CA VAL A 32 -28.00 8.94 -15.47
C VAL A 32 -28.38 10.11 -16.37
N GLU A 33 -29.02 11.13 -15.82
CA GLU A 33 -29.43 12.34 -16.53
C GLU A 33 -28.22 13.14 -17.05
N LYS A 34 -27.12 13.16 -16.28
CA LYS A 34 -25.90 13.86 -16.68
C LYS A 34 -25.14 13.09 -17.76
N ILE A 35 -25.10 11.75 -17.66
CA ILE A 35 -24.53 10.89 -18.70
C ILE A 35 -25.32 11.06 -20.01
N ALA A 36 -26.65 11.11 -19.94
CA ALA A 36 -27.52 11.34 -21.10
C ALA A 36 -27.21 12.68 -21.78
N GLN A 37 -27.04 13.76 -20.99
CA GLN A 37 -26.67 15.07 -21.50
C GLN A 37 -25.30 15.05 -22.20
N LEU A 38 -24.28 14.44 -21.57
CA LEU A 38 -22.91 14.40 -22.09
C LEU A 38 -22.76 13.48 -23.32
N ALA A 39 -23.57 12.42 -23.40
CA ALA A 39 -23.60 11.50 -24.53
C ALA A 39 -24.63 11.87 -25.61
N GLU A 40 -25.25 13.05 -25.49
CA GLU A 40 -26.27 13.57 -26.43
C GLU A 40 -27.38 12.54 -26.73
N THR A 41 -27.93 11.97 -25.66
CA THR A 41 -28.94 10.90 -25.70
C THR A 41 -29.96 11.05 -24.57
N THR A 42 -30.82 10.05 -24.37
CA THR A 42 -31.86 10.06 -23.34
C THR A 42 -31.50 9.18 -22.14
N SER A 43 -32.02 9.52 -20.96
CA SER A 43 -31.85 8.68 -19.75
C SER A 43 -32.37 7.25 -19.94
N HIS A 44 -33.42 7.07 -20.75
CA HIS A 44 -33.92 5.75 -21.12
C HIS A 44 -32.85 4.95 -21.87
N TYR A 45 -32.27 5.54 -22.92
CA TYR A 45 -31.21 4.91 -23.70
C TYR A 45 -29.97 4.58 -22.87
N VAL A 46 -29.58 5.47 -21.94
CA VAL A 46 -28.46 5.20 -21.01
C VAL A 46 -28.71 3.94 -20.18
N ARG A 47 -29.91 3.78 -19.62
CA ARG A 47 -30.26 2.59 -18.81
C ARG A 47 -30.22 1.31 -19.65
N THR A 48 -30.74 1.38 -20.88
CA THR A 48 -30.68 0.25 -21.82
C THR A 48 -29.24 -0.14 -22.11
N VAL A 49 -28.39 0.81 -22.49
CA VAL A 49 -26.98 0.55 -22.81
C VAL A 49 -26.21 -0.03 -21.61
N LEU A 50 -26.41 0.53 -20.41
CA LEU A 50 -25.77 0.02 -19.20
C LEU A 50 -26.22 -1.41 -18.89
N SER A 51 -27.51 -1.70 -19.01
CA SER A 51 -28.05 -3.05 -18.82
C SER A 51 -27.53 -4.05 -19.86
N GLU A 52 -27.45 -3.66 -21.14
CA GLU A 52 -26.91 -4.49 -22.21
C GLU A 52 -25.42 -4.79 -22.02
N ALA A 53 -24.68 -3.86 -21.41
CA ALA A 53 -23.25 -4.02 -21.10
C ALA A 53 -23.00 -4.72 -19.75
N ASP A 54 -24.05 -5.18 -19.05
CA ASP A 54 -23.99 -5.73 -17.69
C ASP A 54 -23.29 -4.78 -16.68
N LEU A 55 -23.45 -3.48 -16.89
CA LEU A 55 -22.90 -2.42 -16.05
C LEU A 55 -23.98 -1.86 -15.12
N SER A 56 -23.65 -1.79 -13.83
CA SER A 56 -24.44 -1.10 -12.82
C SER A 56 -23.63 0.03 -12.22
N LEU A 57 -24.18 1.25 -12.21
CA LEU A 57 -23.53 2.39 -11.55
C LEU A 57 -23.26 2.12 -10.06
N THR A 58 -24.12 1.37 -9.38
CA THR A 58 -23.90 0.99 -7.99
C THR A 58 -22.67 0.09 -7.86
N LYS A 59 -22.55 -0.96 -8.69
CA LYS A 59 -21.37 -1.84 -8.71
C LYS A 59 -20.10 -1.06 -9.10
N LEU A 60 -20.20 -0.15 -10.08
CA LEU A 60 -19.08 0.69 -10.50
C LEU A 60 -18.63 1.65 -9.38
N ARG A 61 -19.56 2.23 -8.61
CA ARG A 61 -19.26 3.05 -7.43
C ARG A 61 -18.61 2.24 -6.31
N GLU A 62 -19.11 1.05 -6.02
CA GLU A 62 -18.51 0.13 -5.04
C GLU A 62 -17.07 -0.24 -5.45
N ASN A 63 -16.86 -0.58 -6.72
CA ASN A 63 -15.54 -0.89 -7.26
C ASN A 63 -14.61 0.33 -7.23
N TYR A 64 -15.11 1.52 -7.58
CA TYR A 64 -14.35 2.76 -7.51
C TYR A 64 -13.95 3.10 -6.07
N ALA A 65 -14.87 2.99 -5.12
CA ALA A 65 -14.59 3.21 -3.71
C ALA A 65 -13.55 2.21 -3.19
N ARG A 66 -13.68 0.92 -3.54
CA ARG A 66 -12.69 -0.11 -3.20
C ARG A 66 -11.32 0.16 -3.81
N LYS A 67 -11.25 0.55 -5.09
CA LYS A 67 -9.99 0.89 -5.78
C LYS A 67 -9.33 2.14 -5.19
N LYS A 68 -10.12 3.13 -4.75
CA LYS A 68 -9.60 4.36 -4.13
C LYS A 68 -9.09 4.10 -2.71
N VAL A 69 -9.80 3.29 -1.92
CA VAL A 69 -9.33 2.82 -0.60
C VAL A 69 -8.09 1.94 -0.75
N SER A 70 -8.08 1.00 -1.70
CA SER A 70 -6.96 0.10 -1.94
C SER A 70 -5.72 0.84 -2.46
N SER A 71 -5.86 1.81 -3.36
CA SER A 71 -4.73 2.64 -3.80
C SER A 71 -4.08 3.45 -2.66
N SER A 72 -4.83 3.76 -1.59
CA SER A 72 -4.31 4.47 -0.42
C SER A 72 -3.66 3.56 0.63
N GLU A 73 -4.07 2.29 0.74
CA GLU A 73 -3.55 1.29 1.69
C GLU A 73 -2.42 0.45 1.08
N GLU A 74 -2.49 0.18 -0.23
CA GLU A 74 -1.44 -0.49 -1.00
C GLU A 74 -0.14 0.32 -0.91
N ASN A 75 -0.22 1.65 -1.06
CA ASN A 75 0.94 2.56 -1.01
C ASN A 75 1.35 3.03 0.40
N LYS A 76 0.96 2.28 1.44
CA LYS A 76 1.43 2.47 2.81
C LYS A 76 2.54 1.50 3.18
N LEU A 77 3.44 1.94 4.04
CA LEU A 77 4.39 1.06 4.73
C LEU A 77 3.62 0.09 5.63
N VAL A 78 4.24 -1.04 5.97
CA VAL A 78 3.61 -2.08 6.79
C VAL A 78 3.12 -1.52 8.12
N PHE A 79 3.94 -0.71 8.81
CA PHE A 79 3.54 -0.18 10.12
C PHE A 79 2.34 0.77 10.05
N GLU A 80 2.07 1.36 8.88
CA GLU A 80 0.98 2.33 8.68
C GLU A 80 -0.37 1.65 8.36
N VAL A 81 -0.35 0.35 8.06
CA VAL A 81 -1.56 -0.48 7.95
C VAL A 81 -1.84 -1.28 9.23
N LEU A 82 -1.01 -1.09 10.27
CA LEU A 82 -1.25 -1.68 11.59
C LEU A 82 -2.29 -0.85 12.34
N GLU A 83 -3.33 -1.52 12.83
CA GLU A 83 -4.24 -0.94 13.80
C GLU A 83 -3.68 -1.17 15.21
N LEU A 84 -3.22 -0.08 15.83
CA LEU A 84 -2.56 -0.07 17.12
C LEU A 84 -3.48 0.42 18.27
N SER A 85 -4.77 0.56 18.01
CA SER A 85 -5.79 1.11 18.92
C SER A 85 -5.95 0.34 20.24
N GLU A 86 -5.62 -0.95 20.24
CA GLU A 86 -5.68 -1.82 21.44
C GLU A 86 -4.37 -1.85 22.23
N LEU A 87 -3.35 -1.15 21.74
CA LEU A 87 -2.13 -0.91 22.49
C LEU A 87 -2.34 0.38 23.29
N GLY A 88 -1.64 0.51 24.41
CA GLY A 88 -1.70 1.68 25.28
C GLY A 88 -0.94 2.86 24.69
N ASN A 89 -0.24 3.61 25.53
CA ASN A 89 0.51 4.78 25.07
C ASN A 89 1.76 4.34 24.30
N ILE A 90 1.65 4.32 22.97
CA ILE A 90 2.77 3.99 22.09
C ILE A 90 3.59 5.24 21.82
N ASN A 91 4.88 5.15 22.12
CA ASN A 91 5.89 6.09 21.68
C ASN A 91 6.76 5.43 20.60
N TYR A 92 7.42 6.25 19.79
CA TYR A 92 8.35 5.76 18.78
C TYR A 92 9.68 6.50 18.85
N GLU A 93 10.76 5.77 18.54
CA GLU A 93 12.12 6.28 18.51
C GLU A 93 12.75 5.96 17.15
N VAL A 94 13.23 6.98 16.46
CA VAL A 94 13.95 6.81 15.19
C VAL A 94 15.39 6.42 15.50
N GLN A 95 15.81 5.27 14.98
CA GLN A 95 17.16 4.73 15.08
C GLN A 95 17.92 5.05 13.80
N GLU A 96 18.63 6.18 13.81
CA GLU A 96 19.48 6.58 12.69
C GLU A 96 20.62 5.57 12.47
N ASN A 97 20.94 5.27 11.20
CA ASN A 97 22.02 4.36 10.78
C ASN A 97 21.86 2.88 11.14
N LEU A 98 20.72 2.46 11.71
CA LEU A 98 20.44 1.06 11.96
C LEU A 98 19.79 0.40 10.74
N ILE A 99 20.53 -0.45 10.03
CA ILE A 99 20.00 -1.24 8.90
C ILE A 99 19.78 -2.69 9.36
N LEU A 100 18.52 -3.05 9.57
CA LEU A 100 18.16 -4.41 9.97
C LEU A 100 17.93 -5.33 8.76
N ASN A 101 17.73 -4.79 7.57
CA ASN A 101 17.36 -5.57 6.39
C ASN A 101 18.58 -6.02 5.55
N GLN A 102 19.68 -6.39 6.20
CA GLN A 102 20.95 -6.73 5.54
C GLN A 102 20.85 -7.90 4.56
N SER A 103 19.86 -8.79 4.69
CA SER A 103 19.63 -9.90 3.75
C SER A 103 19.21 -9.44 2.34
N TYR A 104 18.89 -8.16 2.15
CA TYR A 104 18.43 -7.57 0.89
C TYR A 104 19.56 -6.81 0.17
N GLU A 105 20.77 -7.37 0.19
CA GLU A 105 21.96 -6.74 -0.42
C GLU A 105 21.80 -6.46 -1.92
N PHE A 106 20.95 -7.21 -2.62
CA PHE A 106 20.63 -6.95 -4.03
C PHE A 106 20.03 -5.55 -4.27
N VAL A 107 19.42 -4.94 -3.24
CA VAL A 107 18.88 -3.58 -3.31
C VAL A 107 19.99 -2.52 -3.30
N LYS A 108 21.24 -2.87 -2.97
CA LYS A 108 22.37 -1.91 -2.87
C LYS A 108 22.85 -1.35 -4.22
N GLN A 109 22.31 -1.78 -5.37
CA GLN A 109 22.78 -1.39 -6.72
C GLN A 109 22.32 0.01 -7.20
N GLY A 110 22.18 1.00 -6.31
CA GLY A 110 21.79 2.37 -6.63
C GLY A 110 22.74 3.42 -6.06
N SER A 111 22.73 4.63 -6.65
CA SER A 111 23.66 5.72 -6.29
C SER A 111 23.36 6.37 -4.93
N LYS A 112 22.13 6.27 -4.42
CA LYS A 112 21.75 6.78 -3.09
C LYS A 112 20.87 5.78 -2.35
N GLN A 113 21.31 5.42 -1.15
CA GLN A 113 20.60 4.51 -0.24
C GLN A 113 19.92 5.31 0.87
N ILE A 114 18.69 4.95 1.17
CA ILE A 114 17.89 5.56 2.24
C ILE A 114 17.45 4.44 3.16
N ALA A 115 17.73 4.62 4.45
CA ALA A 115 17.37 3.69 5.50
C ALA A 115 16.78 4.46 6.67
N GLU A 116 15.67 3.99 7.21
CA GLU A 116 15.18 4.45 8.50
C GLU A 116 14.59 3.25 9.25
N THR A 117 14.92 3.20 10.52
CA THR A 117 14.44 2.18 11.45
C THR A 117 13.75 2.90 12.59
N VAL A 118 12.55 2.45 12.95
CA VAL A 118 11.71 3.04 13.97
C VAL A 118 11.34 1.97 14.98
N LEU A 119 11.73 2.17 16.23
CA LEU A 119 11.40 1.31 17.35
C LEU A 119 10.12 1.82 18.02
N PHE A 120 9.11 0.97 18.12
CA PHE A 120 7.85 1.28 18.79
C PHE A 120 7.86 0.69 20.19
N LYS A 121 7.54 1.53 21.19
CA LYS A 121 7.57 1.20 22.61
C LYS A 121 6.24 1.52 23.27
N GLU A 122 5.92 0.79 24.31
CA GLU A 122 4.85 1.12 25.26
C GLU A 122 5.44 1.13 26.66
N ASP A 123 5.28 2.23 27.39
CA ASP A 123 5.85 2.40 28.74
C ASP A 123 7.34 1.97 28.81
N GLU A 124 8.14 2.45 27.84
CA GLU A 124 9.55 2.11 27.61
C GLU A 124 9.86 0.65 27.21
N ARG A 125 8.85 -0.22 27.10
CA ARG A 125 9.02 -1.60 26.66
C ARG A 125 8.95 -1.70 25.13
N PRO A 126 9.99 -2.26 24.46
CA PRO A 126 9.96 -2.52 23.02
C PRO A 126 8.80 -3.45 22.62
N LEU A 127 7.93 -2.99 21.73
CA LEU A 127 6.85 -3.81 21.17
C LEU A 127 7.23 -4.40 19.82
N PHE A 128 7.68 -3.57 18.89
CA PHE A 128 8.09 -4.00 17.56
C PHE A 128 9.01 -2.95 16.94
N ILE A 129 9.69 -3.34 15.87
CA ILE A 129 10.60 -2.45 15.14
C ILE A 129 10.29 -2.51 13.65
N SER A 130 10.14 -1.34 13.03
CA SER A 130 9.95 -1.17 11.59
C SER A 130 11.28 -0.75 10.99
N SER A 131 11.72 -1.38 9.91
CA SER A 131 12.92 -1.02 9.17
C SER A 131 12.59 -0.91 7.70
N THR A 132 12.84 0.25 7.13
CA THR A 132 12.67 0.52 5.70
C THR A 132 14.02 0.81 5.09
N PHE A 133 14.30 0.18 3.95
CA PHE A 133 15.51 0.38 3.19
C PHE A 133 15.18 0.40 1.71
N PHE A 134 15.69 1.38 0.97
CA PHE A 134 15.59 1.39 -0.49
C PHE A 134 16.77 2.15 -1.11
N ALA A 135 17.11 1.77 -2.33
CA ALA A 135 18.01 2.53 -3.18
C ALA A 135 17.19 3.19 -4.28
N SER A 136 17.39 4.48 -4.50
CA SER A 136 16.67 5.18 -5.56
C SER A 136 17.60 6.08 -6.35
N LYS A 137 17.34 6.15 -7.66
CA LYS A 137 17.92 7.17 -8.55
C LYS A 137 17.11 8.47 -8.54
N LEU A 138 15.95 8.46 -7.89
CA LEU A 138 15.08 9.63 -7.76
C LEU A 138 15.62 10.57 -6.67
N ALA A 139 15.22 11.84 -6.74
CA ALA A 139 15.58 12.88 -5.76
C ALA A 139 14.82 12.72 -4.43
N ILE A 140 14.77 11.51 -3.89
CA ILE A 140 14.18 11.23 -2.59
C ILE A 140 15.26 11.42 -1.53
N THR A 141 14.88 12.05 -0.42
CA THR A 141 15.75 12.24 0.75
C THR A 141 15.17 11.59 2.00
N GLU A 142 13.84 11.42 2.05
CA GLU A 142 13.12 10.96 3.22
C GLU A 142 12.05 9.93 2.86
N ILE A 143 11.79 8.99 3.76
CA ILE A 143 10.78 7.94 3.60
C ILE A 143 9.38 8.51 3.36
N LYS A 144 9.04 9.61 4.05
CA LYS A 144 7.74 10.28 3.93
C LYS A 144 7.42 10.74 2.49
N GLN A 145 8.43 10.94 1.66
CA GLN A 145 8.27 11.36 0.28
C GLN A 145 7.85 10.21 -0.65
N LEU A 146 8.07 8.94 -0.27
CA LEU A 146 7.74 7.77 -1.10
C LEU A 146 6.29 7.77 -1.57
N LYS A 147 5.37 8.21 -0.71
CA LYS A 147 3.92 8.24 -0.99
C LYS A 147 3.52 9.25 -2.06
N LYS A 148 4.39 10.23 -2.33
CA LYS A 148 4.12 11.33 -3.29
C LYS A 148 4.68 11.03 -4.67
N VAL A 149 5.38 9.91 -4.85
CA VAL A 149 6.03 9.55 -6.10
C VAL A 149 5.11 8.62 -6.88
N GLU A 150 4.64 9.08 -8.04
CA GLU A 150 3.65 8.37 -8.88
C GLU A 150 4.09 6.97 -9.33
N ASN A 151 5.40 6.73 -9.44
CA ASN A 151 5.96 5.47 -9.92
C ASN A 151 6.48 4.55 -8.81
N VAL A 152 6.07 4.78 -7.56
CA VAL A 152 6.36 3.88 -6.44
C VAL A 152 5.16 3.00 -6.17
N ARG A 153 5.40 1.68 -6.18
CA ARG A 153 4.40 0.66 -5.86
C ARG A 153 4.92 -0.23 -4.75
N PHE A 154 4.03 -0.65 -3.85
CA PHE A 154 4.36 -1.60 -2.80
C PHE A 154 3.72 -2.96 -3.12
N SER A 155 4.35 -4.05 -2.70
CA SER A 155 3.73 -5.38 -2.76
C SER A 155 2.60 -5.52 -1.74
N ALA A 156 1.86 -6.62 -1.86
CA ALA A 156 1.09 -7.16 -0.74
C ALA A 156 2.02 -7.43 0.47
N VAL A 157 1.41 -7.48 1.67
CA VAL A 157 2.13 -7.82 2.89
C VAL A 157 2.42 -9.32 2.92
N GLU A 158 3.68 -9.68 3.08
CA GLU A 158 4.15 -11.05 3.27
C GLU A 158 4.38 -11.29 4.78
N LEU A 159 3.85 -12.39 5.32
CA LEU A 159 4.00 -12.80 6.72
C LEU A 159 4.96 -13.98 6.81
N GLU A 160 5.98 -13.88 7.65
CA GLU A 160 6.95 -14.94 7.90
C GLU A 160 7.30 -15.06 9.38
N VAL A 161 7.78 -16.23 9.80
CA VAL A 161 8.40 -16.43 11.12
C VAL A 161 9.86 -16.76 10.89
N GLU A 162 10.76 -15.96 11.46
CA GLU A 162 12.21 -16.16 11.32
C GLU A 162 12.90 -16.21 12.68
N LYS A 163 14.04 -16.90 12.74
CA LYS A 163 14.86 -16.92 13.95
C LYS A 163 15.46 -15.51 14.15
N GLY A 164 15.25 -14.94 15.33
CA GLY A 164 15.72 -13.60 15.64
C GLY A 164 17.25 -13.53 15.65
N ARG A 165 17.79 -12.52 14.95
CA ARG A 165 19.22 -12.18 15.01
C ARG A 165 19.55 -11.54 16.35
N GLN A 166 20.75 -11.74 16.86
CA GLN A 166 21.14 -11.29 18.20
C GLN A 166 20.90 -9.78 18.40
N GLN A 167 21.27 -8.94 17.43
CA GLN A 167 21.05 -7.49 17.49
C GLN A 167 19.54 -7.14 17.57
N LEU A 168 18.70 -7.78 16.74
CA LEU A 168 17.25 -7.58 16.78
C LEU A 168 16.65 -8.00 18.11
N LEU A 169 17.07 -9.15 18.63
CA LEU A 169 16.58 -9.67 19.91
C LEU A 169 16.99 -8.77 21.08
N GLN A 170 18.19 -8.20 21.05
CA GLN A 170 18.63 -7.22 22.06
C GLN A 170 17.77 -5.96 22.03
N ILE A 171 17.51 -5.38 20.85
CA ILE A 171 16.67 -4.18 20.71
C ILE A 171 15.24 -4.45 21.17
N LEU A 172 14.69 -5.61 20.83
CA LEU A 172 13.33 -6.02 21.18
C LEU A 172 13.24 -6.66 22.58
N ASN A 173 14.28 -6.57 23.40
CA ASN A 173 14.38 -7.16 24.73
C ASN A 173 13.86 -8.62 24.80
N SER A 174 14.23 -9.42 23.80
CA SER A 174 13.76 -10.78 23.59
C SER A 174 14.87 -11.80 23.87
N LYS A 175 14.50 -13.00 24.33
CA LYS A 175 15.47 -14.03 24.72
C LYS A 175 16.32 -14.47 23.51
N PRO A 176 17.64 -14.66 23.66
CA PRO A 176 18.49 -15.22 22.60
C PRO A 176 17.90 -16.51 22.01
N GLY A 177 17.95 -16.63 20.68
CA GLY A 177 17.40 -17.79 19.96
C GLY A 177 15.88 -17.80 19.77
N SER A 178 15.16 -16.78 20.27
CA SER A 178 13.71 -16.65 20.03
C SER A 178 13.39 -16.39 18.56
N TYR A 179 12.18 -16.75 18.16
CA TYR A 179 11.63 -16.43 16.84
C TYR A 179 10.94 -15.06 16.87
N LEU A 180 10.94 -14.40 15.72
CA LEU A 180 10.23 -13.16 15.45
C LEU A 180 9.19 -13.41 14.35
N LEU A 181 8.03 -12.78 14.51
CA LEU A 181 7.05 -12.66 13.45
C LEU A 181 7.42 -11.45 12.60
N THR A 182 7.43 -11.59 11.28
CA THR A 182 7.81 -10.52 10.36
C THR A 182 6.74 -10.27 9.34
N LEU A 183 6.45 -8.99 9.13
CA LEU A 183 5.61 -8.49 8.05
C LEU A 183 6.48 -7.73 7.07
N LYS A 184 6.40 -8.06 5.78
CA LYS A 184 7.30 -7.55 4.73
C LYS A 184 6.49 -6.95 3.60
N LYS A 185 6.90 -5.78 3.09
CA LYS A 185 6.46 -5.22 1.81
C LYS A 185 7.68 -4.86 0.97
N LYS A 186 7.68 -5.31 -0.29
CA LYS A 186 8.66 -4.95 -1.31
C LYS A 186 8.27 -3.62 -1.94
N LEU A 187 9.25 -2.76 -2.19
CA LEU A 187 9.08 -1.46 -2.85
C LEU A 187 9.60 -1.54 -4.28
N TYR A 188 8.75 -1.18 -5.23
CA TYR A 188 9.04 -1.16 -6.65
C TYR A 188 9.02 0.26 -7.17
N PHE A 189 10.05 0.61 -7.92
CA PHE A 189 10.20 1.91 -8.58
C PHE A 189 10.23 1.63 -10.08
N SER A 190 9.22 2.11 -10.81
CA SER A 190 9.05 1.75 -12.24
C SER A 190 9.14 0.24 -12.46
N ASP A 191 8.43 -0.53 -11.62
CA ASP A 191 8.39 -2.00 -11.59
C ASP A 191 9.69 -2.75 -11.28
N GLN A 192 10.77 -2.04 -10.93
CA GLN A 192 12.00 -2.65 -10.45
C GLN A 192 12.03 -2.70 -8.92
N LEU A 193 12.34 -3.86 -8.35
CA LEU A 193 12.50 -4.02 -6.92
C LEU A 193 13.71 -3.19 -6.44
N GLN A 194 13.42 -2.16 -5.66
CA GLN A 194 14.41 -1.17 -5.23
C GLN A 194 14.35 -0.91 -3.73
N GLY A 195 13.49 -1.59 -2.98
CA GLY A 195 13.42 -1.47 -1.54
C GLY A 195 12.62 -2.54 -0.84
N ILE A 196 12.69 -2.51 0.48
CA ILE A 196 11.86 -3.30 1.36
C ILE A 196 11.52 -2.53 2.64
N ASN A 197 10.30 -2.69 3.13
CA ASN A 197 9.88 -2.34 4.47
C ASN A 197 9.54 -3.62 5.23
N VAL A 198 10.09 -3.76 6.43
CA VAL A 198 9.92 -4.94 7.28
C VAL A 198 9.56 -4.50 8.68
N VAL A 199 8.56 -5.13 9.30
CA VAL A 199 8.23 -4.95 10.71
C VAL A 199 8.46 -6.27 11.44
N TYR A 200 9.21 -6.22 12.54
CA TYR A 200 9.57 -7.37 13.36
C TYR A 200 8.86 -7.32 14.71
N PHE A 201 8.17 -8.39 15.07
CA PHE A 201 7.44 -8.54 16.34
C PHE A 201 7.99 -9.72 17.15
N PRO A 202 8.20 -9.56 18.46
CA PRO A 202 8.43 -10.68 19.37
C PRO A 202 7.19 -11.58 19.44
N VAL A 203 7.32 -12.85 19.04
CA VAL A 203 6.19 -13.80 18.98
C VAL A 203 5.51 -13.99 20.35
N ASN A 204 6.24 -13.76 21.44
CA ASN A 204 5.75 -13.98 22.80
C ASN A 204 4.99 -12.78 23.38
N GLN A 205 4.99 -11.62 22.70
CA GLN A 205 4.40 -10.39 23.24
C GLN A 205 3.11 -9.99 22.49
N ILE A 206 2.98 -10.39 21.23
CA ILE A 206 1.97 -9.86 20.31
C ILE A 206 1.20 -10.97 19.60
N LYS A 207 -0.08 -10.70 19.31
CA LYS A 207 -0.95 -11.42 18.37
C LYS A 207 -1.33 -10.48 17.24
N LEU A 208 -1.36 -10.99 16.02
CA LEU A 208 -1.88 -10.27 14.85
C LEU A 208 -3.24 -10.85 14.47
N ASN A 209 -4.22 -9.97 14.28
CA ASN A 209 -5.53 -10.34 13.75
C ASN A 209 -5.72 -9.68 12.38
N PHE A 210 -6.04 -10.49 11.37
CA PHE A 210 -6.16 -10.04 9.98
C PHE A 210 -7.63 -9.79 9.65
N ASN A 211 -7.96 -8.56 9.28
CA ASN A 211 -9.29 -8.22 8.81
C ASN A 211 -9.32 -8.07 7.29
N ASN A 212 -9.75 -9.14 6.60
CA ASN A 212 -9.77 -9.19 5.14
C ASN A 212 -10.68 -8.15 4.48
N SER A 213 -11.68 -7.60 5.18
CA SER A 213 -12.59 -6.60 4.59
C SER A 213 -11.99 -5.18 4.57
N LEU A 214 -11.01 -4.91 5.45
CA LEU A 214 -10.38 -3.60 5.60
C LEU A 214 -8.91 -3.58 5.16
N GLN A 215 -8.32 -4.71 4.81
CA GLN A 215 -6.88 -4.86 4.52
C GLN A 215 -5.97 -4.39 5.69
N GLN A 216 -6.52 -4.34 6.90
CA GLN A 216 -5.83 -3.90 8.11
C GLN A 216 -5.37 -5.09 8.95
N ILE A 217 -4.25 -4.88 9.66
CA ILE A 217 -3.69 -5.86 10.58
C ILE A 217 -3.78 -5.28 11.98
N LYS A 218 -4.66 -5.85 12.81
CA LYS A 218 -4.85 -5.42 14.19
C LYS A 218 -3.80 -6.07 15.09
N VAL A 219 -3.12 -5.25 15.87
CA VAL A 219 -2.06 -5.70 16.78
C VAL A 219 -2.62 -5.78 18.20
N LEU A 220 -2.57 -6.98 18.78
CA LEU A 220 -3.11 -7.28 20.11
C LEU A 220 -1.99 -7.74 21.03
N LYS A 221 -2.11 -7.44 22.32
CA LYS A 221 -1.19 -7.97 23.35
C LYS A 221 -1.51 -9.44 23.66
N LYS A 222 -0.48 -10.16 24.10
CA LYS A 222 -0.64 -11.48 24.70
C LYS A 222 -0.87 -11.41 26.20
#